data_AF-A0A5K0W0Z1-F1
#
_entry.id   AF-A0A5K0W0Z1-F1
#
_cell.length_a   1.000
_cell.length_b   1.000
_cell.length_c   1.000
_cell.angle_alpha   90.00
_cell.angle_beta   90.00
_cell.angle_gamma   90.00
#
_symmetry.space_group_name_H-M   'P 1'
#
loop_
_entity.id
_entity.type
_entity.pdbx_description
1 polymer ?
#
loop_
_entity_poly.entity_id
_entity_poly.type
_entity_poly.pdbx_seq_one_letter_code
_entity_poly.pdbx_strand_id
1 'polypeptide(L)'
;TELVEGDSSRKIVEIICRTSWLKSESHCGRIERVLKVHNMQKTLARFEEYREMVKIKASKLPKKHPRCLADGNELLRFYGTTVTCSLGMNASSNLCISEKCSVCRIIRHGFSTKKEMKGGIGVFTTSTSGRAYESIEVYDDNPSVRKALVVCRVIAGRVHKPLDNIQEMSGQSGFDSLAGKVGLYSNIEELYLLNPRALLPCFVVICKS
;
A
#
# COMPACT_ATOMS: atom_id res chain seq x y z
N THR A 1 -10.56 1.76 -14.23
CA THR A 1 -11.81 1.12 -14.67
C THR A 1 -12.50 0.51 -13.48
N GLU A 2 -13.81 0.66 -13.34
CA GLU A 2 -14.59 -0.03 -12.31
C GLU A 2 -14.71 -1.52 -12.65
N LEU A 3 -14.62 -2.38 -11.64
CA LEU A 3 -14.87 -3.81 -11.77
C LEU A 3 -16.30 -4.11 -11.33
N VAL A 4 -17.05 -4.80 -12.18
CA VAL A 4 -18.48 -5.11 -11.97
C VAL A 4 -18.66 -6.42 -11.21
N GLU A 5 -19.86 -6.64 -10.68
CA GLU A 5 -20.21 -7.92 -10.07
C GLU A 5 -20.13 -9.03 -11.12
N GLY A 6 -19.35 -10.07 -10.83
CA GLY A 6 -19.05 -11.16 -11.77
C GLY A 6 -17.57 -11.25 -12.13
N ASP A 7 -16.84 -10.13 -12.11
CA ASP A 7 -15.40 -10.10 -12.41
C ASP A 7 -14.61 -10.95 -11.41
N SER A 8 -13.81 -11.91 -11.90
CA SER A 8 -12.95 -12.74 -11.07
C SER A 8 -11.97 -11.91 -10.23
N SER A 9 -11.43 -10.84 -10.82
CA SER A 9 -10.56 -9.88 -10.14
C SER A 9 -11.29 -9.17 -8.99
N ARG A 10 -12.56 -8.79 -9.18
CA ARG A 10 -13.36 -8.19 -8.10
C ARG A 10 -13.54 -9.16 -6.95
N LYS A 11 -13.92 -10.41 -7.23
CA LYS A 11 -14.09 -11.45 -6.20
C LYS A 11 -12.81 -11.66 -5.39
N ILE A 12 -11.65 -11.72 -6.04
CA ILE A 12 -10.35 -11.86 -5.36
C ILE A 12 -10.10 -10.64 -4.45
N VAL A 13 -10.28 -9.42 -4.96
CA VAL A 13 -10.08 -8.20 -4.17
C VAL A 13 -11.03 -8.13 -2.97
N GLU A 14 -12.29 -8.51 -3.15
CA GLU A 14 -13.25 -8.59 -2.05
C GLU A 14 -12.84 -9.64 -1.01
N ILE A 15 -12.37 -10.81 -1.43
CA ILE A 15 -11.89 -11.86 -0.52
C ILE A 15 -10.70 -11.35 0.31
N ILE A 16 -9.63 -10.84 -0.32
CA ILE A 16 -8.44 -10.36 0.41
C ILE A 16 -8.78 -9.24 1.40
N CYS A 17 -9.75 -8.38 1.06
CA CYS A 17 -10.24 -7.33 1.94
C CYS A 17 -11.08 -7.89 3.09
N ARG A 18 -11.92 -8.91 2.87
CA ARG A 18 -12.81 -9.48 3.90
C ARG A 18 -12.13 -10.46 4.83
N THR A 19 -11.20 -11.29 4.35
CA THR A 19 -10.50 -12.29 5.19
C THR A 19 -9.77 -11.65 6.37
N SER A 20 -9.35 -10.39 6.19
CA SER A 20 -8.71 -9.57 7.22
C SER A 20 -9.67 -9.03 8.29
N TRP A 21 -10.98 -8.97 8.02
CA TRP A 21 -11.99 -8.39 8.91
C TRP A 21 -12.68 -9.40 9.82
N LEU A 22 -12.55 -10.71 9.56
CA LEU A 22 -13.14 -11.77 10.39
C LEU A 22 -12.61 -11.80 11.84
N LYS A 23 -11.59 -11.00 12.16
CA LYS A 23 -10.96 -10.92 13.49
C LYS A 23 -11.34 -9.67 14.29
N SER A 24 -12.10 -8.74 13.71
CA SER A 24 -12.55 -7.53 14.37
C SER A 24 -14.06 -7.40 14.19
N GLU A 25 -14.82 -7.44 15.28
CA GLU A 25 -16.28 -7.18 15.29
C GLU A 25 -16.64 -5.74 14.84
N SER A 26 -15.65 -4.92 14.49
CA SER A 26 -15.85 -3.56 14.02
C SER A 26 -16.36 -3.57 12.58
N HIS A 27 -17.55 -3.00 12.43
CA HIS A 27 -18.30 -2.72 11.20
C HIS A 27 -17.52 -1.87 10.18
N CYS A 28 -16.45 -2.40 9.60
CA CYS A 28 -15.81 -1.80 8.44
C CYS A 28 -16.78 -1.92 7.25
N GLY A 29 -17.27 -0.78 6.78
CA GLY A 29 -18.37 -0.65 5.82
C GLY A 29 -18.21 -1.55 4.60
N ARG A 30 -19.33 -2.14 4.15
CA ARG A 30 -19.36 -3.01 2.97
C ARG A 30 -18.58 -2.34 1.83
N ILE A 31 -17.79 -3.12 1.11
CA ILE A 31 -17.12 -2.64 -0.11
C ILE A 31 -18.19 -2.04 -1.04
N GLU A 32 -18.07 -0.75 -1.33
CA GLU A 32 -19.01 -0.06 -2.21
C GLU A 32 -18.62 -0.32 -3.66
N ARG A 33 -17.33 -0.12 -3.97
CA ARG A 33 -16.78 -0.16 -5.31
C ARG A 33 -15.36 -0.71 -5.30
N VAL A 34 -14.99 -1.39 -6.39
CA VAL A 34 -13.62 -1.81 -6.67
C VAL A 34 -13.23 -1.29 -8.04
N LEU A 35 -12.11 -0.56 -8.11
CA LEU A 35 -11.57 -0.03 -9.35
C LEU A 35 -10.20 -0.64 -9.62
N LYS A 36 -9.97 -1.11 -10.84
CA LYS A 36 -8.64 -1.46 -11.35
C LYS A 36 -7.90 -0.19 -11.75
N VAL A 37 -6.68 -0.05 -11.26
CA VAL A 37 -5.78 1.05 -11.58
C VAL A 37 -4.97 0.68 -12.82
N HIS A 38 -4.99 1.57 -13.82
CA HIS A 38 -4.14 1.47 -15.00
C HIS A 38 -2.99 2.45 -14.86
N ASN A 39 -1.80 1.92 -14.58
CA ASN A 39 -0.60 2.71 -14.37
C ASN A 39 0.02 3.11 -15.71
N MET A 40 0.56 4.33 -15.79
CA MET A 40 1.38 4.76 -16.93
C MET A 40 2.64 3.91 -17.03
N GLN A 41 3.15 3.72 -18.25
CA GLN A 41 4.41 2.97 -18.49
C GLN A 41 5.57 3.52 -17.66
N LYS A 42 5.65 4.84 -17.49
CA LYS A 42 6.66 5.50 -16.64
C LYS A 42 6.58 5.08 -15.18
N THR A 43 5.38 4.86 -14.63
CA THR A 43 5.19 4.41 -13.25
C THR A 43 5.61 2.95 -13.10
N LEU A 44 5.23 2.10 -14.06
CA LEU A 44 5.64 0.70 -14.11
C LEU A 44 7.17 0.56 -14.21
N ALA A 45 7.81 1.29 -15.13
CA ALA A 45 9.26 1.28 -15.30
C ALA A 45 9.99 1.66 -14.00
N ARG A 46 9.56 2.73 -13.32
CA ARG A 46 10.15 3.16 -12.04
C ARG A 46 10.02 2.12 -10.92
N PHE A 47 8.90 1.38 -10.89
CA PHE A 47 8.68 0.31 -9.92
C PHE A 47 9.58 -0.89 -10.20
N GLU A 48 9.70 -1.30 -11.47
CA GLU A 48 10.56 -2.40 -11.90
C GLU A 48 12.06 -2.05 -11.74
N GLU A 49 12.47 -0.83 -12.08
CA GLU A 49 13.82 -0.29 -11.80
C GLU A 49 14.16 -0.35 -10.30
N TYR A 50 13.19 -0.03 -9.44
CA TYR A 50 13.39 -0.12 -7.99
C TYR A 50 13.52 -1.58 -7.53
N ARG A 51 12.73 -2.52 -8.10
CA ARG A 51 12.89 -3.96 -7.83
C ARG A 51 14.31 -4.43 -8.20
N GLU A 52 14.79 -4.08 -9.38
CA GLU A 52 16.13 -4.49 -9.82
C GLU A 52 17.23 -3.85 -8.96
N MET A 53 17.07 -2.59 -8.56
CA MET A 53 17.98 -1.95 -7.61
C MET A 53 18.08 -2.73 -6.29
N VAL A 54 16.94 -3.15 -5.72
CA VAL A 54 16.90 -3.95 -4.49
C VAL A 54 17.59 -5.30 -4.68
N LYS A 55 17.34 -5.99 -5.80
CA LYS A 55 17.99 -7.26 -6.14
C LYS A 55 19.51 -7.12 -6.26
N ILE A 56 19.99 -6.07 -6.93
CA ILE A 56 21.42 -5.77 -7.07
C ILE A 56 22.06 -5.45 -5.72
N LYS A 57 21.39 -4.69 -4.84
CA LYS A 57 21.88 -4.45 -3.49
C LYS A 57 21.98 -5.75 -2.70
N ALA A 58 20.95 -6.60 -2.78
CA ALA A 58 20.91 -7.87 -2.06
C ALA A 58 21.98 -8.86 -2.54
N SER A 59 22.34 -8.84 -3.82
CA SER A 59 23.36 -9.76 -4.38
C SER A 59 24.76 -9.45 -3.87
N LYS A 60 25.03 -8.20 -3.50
CA LYS A 60 26.31 -7.73 -2.95
C LYS A 60 26.49 -8.02 -1.46
N LEU A 61 25.44 -8.44 -0.76
CA LEU A 61 25.52 -8.72 0.67
C LEU A 61 26.21 -10.06 0.95
N PRO A 62 26.98 -10.17 2.06
CA PRO A 62 27.52 -11.44 2.53
C PRO A 62 26.40 -12.44 2.89
N LYS A 63 25.41 -11.97 3.67
CA LYS A 63 24.21 -12.74 4.02
C LYS A 63 23.19 -12.63 2.89
N LYS A 64 22.85 -13.77 2.26
CA LYS A 64 21.87 -13.81 1.19
C LYS A 64 20.44 -13.76 1.75
N HIS A 65 19.59 -12.96 1.11
CA HIS A 65 18.17 -12.89 1.39
C HIS A 65 17.40 -13.39 0.15
N PRO A 66 16.98 -14.67 0.10
CA PRO A 66 16.47 -15.30 -1.12
C PRO A 66 15.33 -14.54 -1.79
N ARG A 67 14.37 -14.03 -0.99
CA ARG A 67 13.27 -13.22 -1.51
C ARG A 67 13.72 -11.89 -2.11
N CYS A 68 14.65 -11.20 -1.46
CA CYS A 68 15.20 -9.94 -2.00
C CYS A 68 15.90 -10.16 -3.35
N LEU A 69 16.54 -11.32 -3.56
CA LEU A 69 17.21 -11.68 -4.81
C LEU A 69 16.23 -12.12 -5.90
N ALA A 70 15.19 -12.84 -5.52
CA ALA A 70 14.22 -13.40 -6.46
C ALA A 70 13.27 -12.33 -7.02
N ASP A 71 12.59 -11.59 -6.14
CA ASP A 71 11.49 -10.69 -6.50
C ASP A 71 11.58 -9.31 -5.83
N GLY A 72 12.70 -9.00 -5.17
CA GLY A 72 12.82 -7.77 -4.36
C GLY A 72 12.05 -7.82 -3.04
N ASN A 73 11.69 -9.02 -2.58
CA ASN A 73 10.81 -9.24 -1.44
C ASN A 73 9.43 -8.59 -1.68
N GLU A 74 8.79 -8.99 -2.78
CA GLU A 74 7.51 -8.40 -3.19
C GLU A 74 6.36 -8.85 -2.28
N LEU A 75 5.56 -7.89 -1.80
CA LEU A 75 4.43 -8.12 -0.90
C LEU A 75 3.17 -7.47 -1.45
N LEU A 76 2.03 -8.11 -1.18
CA LEU A 76 0.73 -7.47 -1.27
C LEU A 76 0.51 -6.63 0.00
N ARG A 77 0.20 -5.35 -0.15
CA ARG A 77 -0.02 -4.43 0.97
C ARG A 77 -1.24 -3.56 0.75
N PHE A 78 -1.84 -3.12 1.86
CA PHE A 78 -2.93 -2.16 1.87
C PHE A 78 -2.42 -0.79 2.30
N TYR A 79 -2.93 0.24 1.65
CA TYR A 79 -2.68 1.63 1.98
C TYR A 79 -4.02 2.33 2.22
N GLY A 80 -4.19 2.93 3.40
CA GLY A 80 -5.42 3.61 3.81
C GLY A 80 -5.42 5.08 3.38
N THR A 81 -6.51 5.55 2.79
CA THR A 81 -6.60 6.94 2.30
C THR A 81 -8.04 7.42 2.12
N THR A 82 -8.21 8.60 1.53
CA THR A 82 -9.51 9.24 1.31
C THR A 82 -9.78 9.57 -0.15
N VAL A 83 -11.06 9.57 -0.51
CA VAL A 83 -11.58 10.05 -1.79
C VAL A 83 -12.65 11.10 -1.54
N THR A 84 -12.53 12.26 -2.21
CA THR A 84 -13.40 13.44 -2.02
C THR A 84 -14.12 13.86 -3.30
N CYS A 85 -13.91 13.12 -4.39
CA CYS A 85 -14.61 13.32 -5.65
C CYS A 85 -15.58 12.17 -5.91
N SER A 86 -16.34 12.27 -6.99
CA SER A 86 -17.31 11.28 -7.46
C SER A 86 -16.69 10.08 -8.18
N LEU A 87 -15.42 9.75 -7.92
CA LEU A 87 -14.77 8.57 -8.50
C LEU A 87 -15.60 7.31 -8.20
N GLY A 88 -15.96 6.55 -9.24
CA GLY A 88 -16.82 5.37 -9.15
C GLY A 88 -18.33 5.66 -9.05
N MET A 89 -18.75 6.92 -9.13
CA MET A 89 -20.18 7.30 -9.24
C MET A 89 -20.56 7.47 -10.71
N ASN A 90 -21.79 7.09 -11.06
CA ASN A 90 -22.34 7.20 -12.43
C ASN A 90 -21.42 6.60 -13.50
N ALA A 91 -20.76 5.48 -13.20
CA ALA A 91 -19.74 4.83 -14.05
C ALA A 91 -18.53 5.71 -14.43
N SER A 92 -18.33 6.84 -13.74
CA SER A 92 -17.15 7.69 -13.95
C SER A 92 -15.92 7.07 -13.29
N SER A 93 -14.91 6.78 -14.10
CA SER A 93 -13.59 6.34 -13.65
C SER A 93 -12.49 7.37 -13.92
N ASN A 94 -12.88 8.61 -14.22
CA ASN A 94 -11.96 9.71 -14.48
C ASN A 94 -11.36 10.25 -13.19
N LEU A 95 -10.06 10.47 -13.19
CA LEU A 95 -9.35 11.09 -12.08
C LEU A 95 -9.62 12.58 -12.07
N CYS A 96 -9.99 13.14 -10.91
CA CYS A 96 -10.11 14.58 -10.76
C CYS A 96 -8.74 15.25 -10.62
N ILE A 97 -8.69 16.57 -10.85
CA ILE A 97 -7.47 17.36 -10.69
C ILE A 97 -7.24 17.90 -9.28
N SER A 98 -8.21 17.72 -8.37
CA SER A 98 -8.16 18.28 -7.02
C SER A 98 -7.05 17.67 -6.16
N GLU A 99 -6.25 18.54 -5.54
CA GLU A 99 -5.20 18.15 -4.58
C GLU A 99 -5.77 17.63 -3.25
N LYS A 100 -7.05 17.89 -2.97
CA LYS A 100 -7.78 17.38 -1.80
C LYS A 100 -8.24 15.93 -1.97
N CYS A 101 -8.17 15.36 -3.19
CA CYS A 101 -8.53 13.96 -3.43
C CYS A 101 -7.27 13.09 -3.41
N SER A 102 -7.00 12.45 -2.28
CA SER A 102 -5.79 11.64 -2.06
C SER A 102 -5.68 10.49 -3.06
N VAL A 103 -6.75 9.73 -3.30
CA VAL A 103 -6.77 8.66 -4.32
C VAL A 103 -6.36 9.17 -5.71
N CYS A 104 -7.02 10.23 -6.20
CA CYS A 104 -6.73 10.75 -7.54
C CYS A 104 -5.31 11.32 -7.64
N ARG A 105 -4.82 11.96 -6.57
CA ARG A 105 -3.44 12.45 -6.49
C ARG A 105 -2.43 11.31 -6.57
N ILE A 106 -2.65 10.23 -5.81
CA ILE A 106 -1.77 9.05 -5.79
C ILE A 106 -1.73 8.39 -7.17
N ILE A 107 -2.88 8.21 -7.83
CA ILE A 107 -2.89 7.57 -9.15
C ILE A 107 -2.20 8.45 -10.21
N ARG A 108 -2.38 9.78 -10.17
CA ARG A 108 -1.75 10.70 -11.15
C ARG A 108 -0.25 10.89 -10.92
N HIS A 109 0.17 11.03 -9.67
CA HIS A 109 1.50 11.52 -9.31
C HIS A 109 2.35 10.52 -8.52
N GLY A 110 1.75 9.42 -8.06
CA GLY A 110 2.38 8.44 -7.18
C GLY A 110 2.26 8.81 -5.69
N PHE A 111 2.80 7.94 -4.85
CA PHE A 111 2.88 8.15 -3.40
C PHE A 111 3.90 9.24 -3.03
N SER A 112 3.74 9.86 -1.86
CA SER A 112 4.66 10.89 -1.38
C SER A 112 4.96 10.71 0.10
N THR A 113 6.25 10.71 0.47
CA THR A 113 6.70 10.61 1.87
C THR A 113 6.42 11.87 2.69
N LYS A 114 6.27 13.04 2.03
CA LYS A 114 6.15 14.34 2.72
C LYS A 114 4.73 14.68 3.19
N LYS A 115 3.69 14.20 2.49
CA LYS A 115 2.29 14.59 2.75
C LYS A 115 1.55 13.62 3.69
N GLU A 116 2.17 12.51 4.11
CA GLU A 116 1.46 11.35 4.71
C GLU A 116 1.93 11.07 6.15
N MET A 117 2.03 12.16 6.91
CA MET A 117 3.24 12.66 7.54
C MET A 117 3.12 13.22 8.96
N LYS A 118 2.28 12.71 9.87
CA LYS A 118 2.39 13.07 11.31
C LYS A 118 3.60 12.36 11.95
N GLY A 119 4.82 12.67 11.50
CA GLY A 119 6.06 12.29 12.20
C GLY A 119 6.60 10.85 12.04
N GLY A 120 6.05 10.01 11.16
CA GLY A 120 6.60 8.68 10.83
C GLY A 120 7.94 8.70 10.06
N ILE A 121 8.31 7.63 9.35
CA ILE A 121 9.44 7.65 8.39
C ILE A 121 9.02 6.87 7.13
N GLY A 122 8.50 7.55 6.10
CA GLY A 122 8.13 6.92 4.82
C GLY A 122 6.63 6.67 4.62
N VAL A 123 6.28 5.87 3.61
CA VAL A 123 4.88 5.54 3.27
C VAL A 123 4.41 4.35 4.08
N PHE A 124 3.40 4.55 4.93
CA PHE A 124 2.84 3.51 5.80
C PHE A 124 1.90 2.57 5.03
N THR A 125 2.11 1.27 5.18
CA THR A 125 1.24 0.23 4.60
C THR A 125 1.04 -0.92 5.58
N THR A 126 -0.06 -1.66 5.43
CA THR A 126 -0.39 -2.79 6.31
C THR A 126 -0.55 -4.09 5.53
N SER A 127 -0.45 -5.23 6.22
CA SER A 127 -0.78 -6.54 5.63
C SER A 127 -2.28 -6.81 5.54
N THR A 128 -3.11 -6.07 6.29
CA THR A 128 -4.56 -6.28 6.38
C THR A 128 -5.34 -5.02 6.06
N SER A 129 -6.47 -5.18 5.39
CA SER A 129 -7.41 -4.10 5.05
C SER A 129 -7.98 -3.41 6.29
N GLY A 130 -8.26 -4.17 7.37
CA GLY A 130 -8.79 -3.63 8.63
C GLY A 130 -7.85 -2.61 9.26
N ARG A 131 -6.56 -2.95 9.39
CA ARG A 131 -5.56 -2.02 9.91
C ARG A 131 -5.35 -0.79 9.03
N ALA A 132 -5.34 -0.98 7.71
CA ALA A 132 -5.27 0.15 6.78
C ALA A 132 -6.50 1.06 6.88
N TYR A 133 -7.68 0.51 7.19
CA TYR A 133 -8.90 1.30 7.35
C TYR A 133 -8.92 2.08 8.67
N GLU A 134 -8.47 1.45 9.75
CA GLU A 134 -8.32 2.05 11.08
C GLU A 134 -7.31 3.21 11.07
N SER A 135 -6.25 3.12 10.24
CA SER A 135 -5.26 4.19 10.11
C SER A 135 -5.74 5.40 9.32
N ILE A 136 -6.96 5.39 8.76
CA ILE A 136 -7.49 6.53 7.99
C ILE A 136 -8.03 7.58 8.96
N GLU A 137 -7.25 8.65 9.13
CA GLU A 137 -7.68 9.87 9.83
C GLU A 137 -8.52 10.76 8.89
N VAL A 138 -9.73 11.11 9.32
CA VAL A 138 -10.61 12.07 8.64
C VAL A 138 -10.73 13.28 9.56
N TYR A 139 -10.11 14.40 9.20
CA TYR A 139 -10.05 15.61 10.03
C TYR A 139 -11.20 16.59 9.80
N ASP A 140 -11.95 16.39 8.74
CA ASP A 140 -13.02 17.28 8.29
C ASP A 140 -14.33 16.49 8.37
N ASP A 141 -15.31 16.99 9.11
CA ASP A 141 -16.68 16.42 9.18
C ASP A 141 -17.44 16.56 7.86
N ASN A 142 -16.73 16.91 6.79
CA ASN A 142 -17.26 17.00 5.45
C ASN A 142 -17.82 15.63 5.01
N PRO A 143 -19.14 15.52 4.82
CA PRO A 143 -19.81 14.25 4.50
C PRO A 143 -19.42 13.70 3.12
N SER A 144 -18.73 14.49 2.29
CA SER A 144 -18.23 14.05 0.98
C SER A 144 -16.93 13.24 1.05
N VAL A 145 -16.23 13.24 2.20
CA VAL A 145 -14.99 12.47 2.38
C VAL A 145 -15.34 11.01 2.62
N ARG A 146 -14.95 10.15 1.69
CA ARG A 146 -15.12 8.71 1.81
C ARG A 146 -13.78 8.04 2.07
N LYS A 147 -13.79 6.99 2.90
CA LYS A 147 -12.61 6.16 3.14
C LYS A 147 -12.36 5.24 1.95
N ALA A 148 -11.10 5.08 1.60
CA ALA A 148 -10.67 4.21 0.51
C ALA A 148 -9.42 3.43 0.91
N LEU A 149 -9.33 2.21 0.40
CA LEU A 149 -8.14 1.37 0.50
C LEU A 149 -7.51 1.24 -0.88
N VAL A 150 -6.18 1.32 -0.94
CA VAL A 150 -5.41 1.03 -2.15
C VAL A 150 -4.67 -0.27 -1.94
N VAL A 151 -4.97 -1.26 -2.78
CA VAL A 151 -4.25 -2.54 -2.82
C VAL A 151 -3.02 -2.37 -3.70
N CYS A 152 -1.84 -2.59 -3.12
CA CYS A 152 -0.56 -2.30 -3.74
C CYS A 152 0.30 -3.56 -3.86
N ARG A 153 1.04 -3.66 -4.97
CA ARG A 153 2.28 -4.46 -5.02
C ARG A 153 3.38 -3.61 -4.41
N VAL A 154 4.17 -4.19 -3.52
CA VAL A 154 5.20 -3.49 -2.76
C VAL A 154 6.52 -4.23 -2.82
N ILE A 155 7.59 -3.55 -3.21
CA ILE A 155 8.96 -4.07 -3.09
C ILE A 155 9.47 -3.71 -1.70
N ALA A 156 9.40 -4.66 -0.76
CA ALA A 156 9.80 -4.39 0.62
C ALA A 156 11.34 -4.35 0.77
N GLY A 157 12.07 -5.03 -0.11
CA GLY A 157 13.52 -5.22 0.01
C GLY A 157 13.89 -5.78 1.38
N ARG A 158 15.04 -5.34 1.90
CA ARG A 158 15.42 -5.69 3.27
C ARG A 158 14.66 -4.85 4.27
N VAL A 159 13.96 -5.54 5.17
CA VAL A 159 13.15 -4.92 6.21
C VAL A 159 13.95 -4.91 7.51
N HIS A 160 14.11 -3.73 8.11
CA HIS A 160 14.60 -3.62 9.49
C HIS A 160 13.45 -3.97 10.44
N LYS A 161 13.60 -4.99 11.28
CA LYS A 161 12.63 -5.27 12.34
C LYS A 161 13.17 -4.73 13.66
N PRO A 162 12.35 -4.03 14.47
CA PRO A 162 12.79 -3.45 15.74
C PRO A 162 13.38 -4.45 16.76
N LEU A 163 13.10 -5.74 16.60
CA LEU A 163 13.62 -6.82 17.45
C LEU A 163 14.96 -7.39 16.95
N ASP A 164 15.45 -6.97 15.78
CA ASP A 164 16.71 -7.47 15.23
C ASP A 164 17.90 -6.76 15.92
N ASN A 165 18.93 -7.53 16.31
CA ASN A 165 20.08 -7.04 17.07
C ASN A 165 20.84 -5.92 16.31
N ILE A 166 21.21 -4.87 17.04
CA ILE A 166 21.94 -3.67 16.56
C ILE A 166 23.28 -4.03 15.87
N GLN A 167 23.84 -5.22 16.14
CA GLN A 167 25.06 -5.73 15.49
C GLN A 167 24.90 -6.01 13.98
N GLU A 168 23.68 -6.17 13.44
CA GLU A 168 23.48 -6.29 11.99
C GLU A 168 23.61 -4.95 11.22
N MET A 169 23.73 -3.82 11.93
CA MET A 169 23.82 -2.48 11.34
C MET A 169 25.24 -2.03 10.99
N SER A 170 26.28 -2.68 11.53
CA SER A 170 27.68 -2.31 11.26
C SER A 170 28.18 -2.95 9.96
N GLY A 171 28.26 -2.15 8.89
CA GLY A 171 28.96 -2.52 7.64
C GLY A 171 28.10 -3.05 6.50
N GLN A 172 26.77 -3.04 6.61
CA GLN A 172 25.87 -3.39 5.50
C GLN A 172 25.29 -2.13 4.84
N SER A 173 24.93 -2.22 3.56
CA SER A 173 24.08 -1.20 2.93
C SER A 173 22.83 -0.95 3.78
N GLY A 174 22.17 0.21 3.73
CA GLY A 174 20.97 0.45 4.53
C GLY A 174 19.81 -0.52 4.24
N PHE A 175 18.81 -0.54 5.12
CA PHE A 175 17.53 -1.22 4.89
C PHE A 175 16.68 -0.46 3.86
N ASP A 176 15.79 -1.17 3.16
CA ASP A 176 14.90 -0.59 2.15
C ASP A 176 13.53 -0.22 2.75
N SER A 177 13.16 -0.84 3.88
CA SER A 177 11.92 -0.56 4.61
C SER A 177 12.05 -0.88 6.11
N LEU A 178 11.10 -0.38 6.90
CA LEU A 178 11.05 -0.56 8.36
C LEU A 178 9.76 -1.28 8.75
N ALA A 179 9.85 -2.31 9.58
CA ALA A 179 8.67 -2.90 10.20
C ALA A 179 8.22 -2.03 11.38
N GLY A 180 6.94 -1.65 11.41
CA GLY A 180 6.34 -0.97 12.57
C GLY A 180 5.92 -1.97 13.64
N LYS A 181 4.98 -2.81 13.26
CA LYS A 181 4.40 -3.86 14.09
C LYS A 181 4.60 -5.21 13.43
N VAL A 182 5.08 -6.16 14.21
CA VAL A 182 5.25 -7.56 13.80
C VAL A 182 4.24 -8.39 14.60
N GLY A 183 3.34 -9.05 13.89
CA GLY A 183 2.34 -9.94 14.47
C GLY A 183 2.90 -11.32 14.80
N LEU A 184 2.01 -12.20 15.24
CA LEU A 184 2.32 -13.61 15.51
C LEU A 184 2.97 -14.28 14.28
N TYR A 185 3.91 -15.18 14.53
CA TYR A 185 4.70 -15.89 13.50
C TYR A 185 5.60 -15.00 12.65
N SER A 186 6.06 -13.85 13.19
CA SER A 186 6.98 -12.92 12.50
C SER A 186 6.41 -12.25 11.25
N ASN A 187 5.08 -12.23 11.10
CA ASN A 187 4.41 -11.56 10.00
C ASN A 187 4.45 -10.04 10.21
N ILE A 188 4.97 -9.31 9.23
CA ILE A 188 5.05 -7.84 9.32
C ILE A 188 3.65 -7.27 9.09
N GLU A 189 2.99 -6.82 10.15
CA GLU A 189 1.66 -6.23 10.12
C GLU A 189 1.70 -4.82 9.52
N GLU A 190 2.67 -4.02 9.93
CA GLU A 190 2.88 -2.64 9.48
C GLU A 190 4.26 -2.47 8.86
N LEU A 191 4.32 -1.79 7.72
CA LEU A 191 5.54 -1.59 6.96
C LEU A 191 5.62 -0.13 6.49
N TYR A 192 6.75 0.51 6.80
CA TYR A 192 7.09 1.84 6.35
C TYR A 192 8.09 1.77 5.20
N LEU A 193 7.70 2.30 4.05
CA LEU A 193 8.47 2.27 2.82
C LEU A 193 9.23 3.59 2.63
N LEU A 194 10.54 3.51 2.59
CA LEU A 194 11.42 4.69 2.55
C LEU A 194 11.46 5.35 1.16
N ASN A 195 11.05 4.60 0.12
CA ASN A 195 11.01 5.09 -1.25
C ASN A 195 9.60 4.89 -1.85
N PRO A 196 8.92 5.96 -2.30
CA PRO A 196 7.61 5.84 -2.95
C PRO A 196 7.58 4.97 -4.21
N ARG A 197 8.71 4.81 -4.90
CA ARG A 197 8.83 3.93 -6.08
C ARG A 197 8.71 2.46 -5.73
N ALA A 198 8.77 2.11 -4.44
CA ALA A 198 8.55 0.76 -3.95
C ALA A 198 7.07 0.34 -4.00
N LEU A 199 6.13 1.25 -4.26
CA LEU A 199 4.69 0.96 -4.31
C LEU A 199 4.15 1.07 -5.72
N LEU A 200 3.32 0.10 -6.10
CA LEU A 200 2.51 0.14 -7.32
C LEU A 200 1.03 -0.08 -6.99
N PRO A 201 0.17 0.93 -7.16
CA PRO A 201 -1.25 0.80 -6.88
C PRO A 201 -1.90 -0.10 -7.95
N CYS A 202 -2.63 -1.12 -7.51
CA CYS A 202 -3.26 -2.10 -8.41
C CYS A 202 -4.78 -1.95 -8.40
N PHE A 203 -5.36 -1.78 -7.22
CA PHE A 203 -6.81 -1.60 -7.06
C PHE A 203 -7.11 -0.50 -6.05
N VAL A 204 -8.23 0.17 -6.24
CA VAL A 204 -8.84 1.07 -5.26
C VAL A 204 -10.16 0.45 -4.81
N VAL A 205 -10.35 0.36 -3.50
CA VAL A 205 -11.57 -0.12 -2.87
C VAL A 205 -12.18 1.07 -2.14
N ILE A 206 -13.36 1.51 -2.58
CA ILE A 206 -14.11 2.56 -1.90
C ILE A 206 -15.01 1.88 -0.87
N CYS A 207 -14.87 2.28 0.38
CA CYS A 207 -15.65 1.76 1.49
C CYS A 207 -16.96 2.56 1.61
N LYS A 208 -18.05 1.89 1.98
CA LYS A 208 -19.26 2.61 2.41
C LYS A 208 -18.96 3.40 3.67
N SER A 209 -19.40 4.66 3.68
CA SER A 209 -19.48 5.49 4.89
C SER A 209 -20.45 4.89 5.91
#